data_AF-A0A6G1JYP6-F1
#
_entry.id   AF-A0A6G1JYP6-F1
#
_cell.length_a   1.000
_cell.length_b   1.000
_cell.length_c   1.000
_cell.angle_alpha   90.00
_cell.angle_beta   90.00
_cell.angle_gamma   90.00
#
_symmetry.space_group_name_H-M   'P 1'
#
loop_
_entity.id
_entity.type
_entity.pdbx_description
1 polymer ?
#
loop_
_entity_poly.entity_id
_entity_poly.type
_entity_poly.pdbx_seq_one_letter_code
_entity_poly.pdbx_strand_id
1 'polypeptide(L)' 'YNIGVADMIVFAGAHAIVTCPGGPRLQPYISRTDITTPAPDDLLPDVKAHSADISAPFQAKGFDEVGLAALLG' A
#
# COMPACT_ATOMS: atom_id res chain seq x y z
N TYR A 1 -12.85 -18.62 -5.47
CA TYR A 1 -11.57 -18.76 -4.76
C TYR A 1 -11.86 -18.76 -3.26
N ASN A 2 -11.12 -19.54 -2.47
CA ASN A 2 -11.30 -19.63 -1.02
C ASN A 2 -10.13 -18.91 -0.31
N ILE A 3 -10.03 -17.60 -0.51
CA ILE A 3 -8.93 -16.73 -0.05
C ILE A 3 -9.57 -15.44 0.50
N GLY A 4 -8.97 -14.85 1.55
CA GLY A 4 -9.45 -13.60 2.14
C GLY A 4 -9.32 -12.39 1.20
N VAL A 5 -10.14 -11.36 1.44
CA VAL A 5 -10.13 -10.13 0.63
C VAL A 5 -8.79 -9.41 0.76
N ALA A 6 -8.20 -9.40 1.96
CA ALA A 6 -6.90 -8.77 2.21
C ALA A 6 -5.78 -9.41 1.37
N ASP A 7 -5.80 -10.73 1.21
CA ASP A 7 -4.84 -11.45 0.36
C ASP A 7 -5.10 -11.20 -1.12
N MET A 8 -6.37 -11.12 -1.52
CA MET A 8 -6.74 -10.85 -2.90
C MET A 8 -6.26 -9.47 -3.37
N ILE A 9 -6.34 -8.43 -2.52
CA ILE A 9 -5.85 -7.08 -2.83
C ILE A 9 -4.35 -7.09 -3.12
N VAL A 10 -3.57 -7.77 -2.28
CA VAL A 10 -2.10 -7.79 -2.39
C VAL A 10 -1.65 -8.62 -3.58
N PHE A 11 -2.30 -9.75 -3.82
CA PHE A 11 -2.06 -10.57 -5.00
C PHE A 11 -2.40 -9.80 -6.28
N ALA A 12 -3.55 -9.13 -6.34
CA ALA A 12 -3.95 -8.33 -7.50
C ALA A 12 -2.97 -7.19 -7.77
N GLY A 13 -2.48 -6.51 -6.73
CA GLY A 13 -1.45 -5.48 -6.85
C GLY A 13 -0.13 -6.04 -7.42
N ALA A 14 0.35 -7.16 -6.88
CA ALA A 14 1.57 -7.81 -7.39
C ALA A 14 1.41 -8.26 -8.85
N HIS A 15 0.23 -8.77 -9.22
CA HIS A 15 -0.07 -9.15 -10.60
C HIS A 15 -0.08 -7.93 -11.53
N ALA A 16 -0.74 -6.83 -11.13
CA ALA A 16 -0.78 -5.60 -11.92
C ALA A 16 0.62 -5.03 -12.17
N ILE A 17 1.49 -5.03 -11.15
CA ILE A 17 2.86 -4.50 -11.29
C ILE A 17 3.67 -5.34 -12.29
N VAL A 18 3.63 -6.68 -12.20
CA VAL A 18 4.41 -7.54 -13.13
C VAL A 18 3.86 -7.54 -14.56
N THR A 19 2.58 -7.17 -14.76
CA THR A 19 2.00 -7.02 -16.09
C THR A 19 2.54 -5.78 -16.82
N CYS A 20 2.93 -4.73 -16.10
CA CYS A 20 3.54 -3.54 -16.68
C CYS A 20 4.97 -3.84 -17.19
N PRO A 21 5.35 -3.40 -18.41
CA PRO A 21 6.72 -3.56 -18.90
C PRO A 21 7.73 -2.88 -17.96
N GLY A 22 8.72 -3.63 -17.47
CA GLY A 22 9.72 -3.14 -16.53
C GLY A 22 9.28 -3.14 -15.06
N GLY A 23 8.07 -3.58 -14.75
CA GLY A 23 7.60 -3.73 -13.38
C GLY A 23 8.37 -4.79 -12.61
N PRO A 24 8.75 -4.53 -11.34
CA PRO A 24 9.44 -5.51 -10.51
C PRO A 24 8.55 -6.71 -10.18
N ARG A 25 9.16 -7.85 -9.88
CA ARG A 25 8.44 -9.02 -9.35
C ARG A 25 8.38 -8.94 -7.83
N LEU A 26 7.20 -8.65 -7.30
CA LEU A 26 6.94 -8.69 -5.85
C LEU A 26 6.50 -10.09 -5.42
N GLN A 27 6.88 -10.47 -4.21
CA GLN A 27 6.42 -11.71 -3.58
C GLN A 27 5.22 -11.43 -2.66
N PRO A 28 3.98 -11.75 -3.08
CA PRO A 28 2.82 -11.64 -2.20
C PRO A 28 2.87 -12.76 -1.16
N TYR A 29 2.66 -12.39 0.11
CA TYR A 29 2.46 -13.35 1.20
C TYR A 29 0.96 -13.54 1.44
N ILE A 30 0.55 -14.80 1.59
CA ILE A 30 -0.84 -15.24 1.79
C ILE A 30 -1.06 -15.56 3.28
N SER A 31 -2.33 -15.62 3.69
CA SER A 31 -2.82 -15.88 5.04
C SER A 31 -3.05 -14.61 5.89
N ARG A 32 -3.44 -13.50 5.27
CA ARG A 32 -3.95 -12.35 6.01
C ARG A 32 -5.35 -12.64 6.56
N THR A 33 -5.56 -12.31 7.83
CA THR A 33 -6.88 -12.37 8.46
C THR A 33 -7.70 -11.15 8.03
N ASP A 34 -8.86 -11.38 7.44
CA ASP A 34 -9.79 -10.30 7.11
C ASP A 34 -10.33 -9.66 8.40
N ILE A 35 -10.32 -8.33 8.43
CA ILE A 35 -10.85 -7.53 9.54
C ILE A 35 -12.23 -6.97 9.18
N THR A 36 -13.15 -6.97 10.15
CA THR A 36 -14.49 -6.39 9.99
C THR A 36 -14.57 -4.94 10.47
N THR A 37 -13.53 -4.47 11.14
CA THR A 37 -13.45 -3.09 11.64
C THR A 37 -12.92 -2.18 10.54
N PRO A 38 -13.65 -1.12 10.17
CA PRO A 38 -13.18 -0.15 9.19
C PRO A 38 -11.95 0.59 9.70
N ALA A 39 -11.09 1.03 8.78
CA ALA A 39 -10.01 1.94 9.12
C ALA A 39 -10.59 3.27 9.63
N PRO A 40 -9.93 3.94 10.59
CA PRO A 40 -10.26 5.31 10.97
C PRO A 40 -10.23 6.25 9.75
N ASP A 41 -11.08 7.26 9.78
CA ASP A 41 -11.11 8.30 8.75
C ASP A 41 -9.81 9.14 8.76
N ASP A 42 -9.60 9.90 7.68
CA ASP A 42 -8.50 10.85 7.51
C ASP A 42 -7.07 10.28 7.61
N LEU A 43 -6.91 8.96 7.45
CA LEU A 43 -5.59 8.30 7.40
C LEU A 43 -4.91 8.36 6.02
N LEU A 44 -5.63 8.82 4.99
CA LEU A 44 -5.10 9.00 3.65
C LEU A 44 -4.72 10.47 3.44
N PRO A 45 -3.56 10.75 2.83
CA PRO A 45 -3.14 12.12 2.55
C PRO A 45 -4.07 12.79 1.51
N ASP A 46 -4.40 14.06 1.74
CA ASP A 46 -5.10 14.88 0.75
C ASP A 46 -4.13 15.26 -0.39
N VAL A 47 -4.60 15.18 -1.63
CA VAL A 47 -3.85 15.59 -2.83
C VAL A 47 -3.50 17.07 -2.87
N LYS A 48 -4.15 17.90 -2.04
CA LYS A 48 -3.92 19.34 -1.89
C LYS A 48 -3.10 19.70 -0.64
N ALA A 49 -2.72 18.71 0.18
CA ALA A 49 -1.92 18.95 1.37
C ALA A 49 -0.50 19.41 1.01
N HIS A 50 0.14 20.14 1.92
CA HIS A 50 1.54 20.52 1.74
C HIS A 50 2.44 19.29 1.86
N SER A 51 3.59 19.26 1.17
CA SER A 51 4.46 18.07 1.11
C SER A 51 4.89 17.54 2.49
N ALA A 52 5.18 18.46 3.43
CA ALA A 52 5.51 18.15 4.81
C ALA A 52 4.36 17.46 5.58
N ASP A 53 3.11 17.77 5.22
CA ASP A 53 1.93 17.17 5.85
C ASP A 53 1.65 15.77 5.28
N ILE A 54 2.10 15.50 4.05
CA ILE A 54 1.98 14.18 3.40
C ILE A 54 3.00 13.21 3.98
N SER A 55 4.22 13.63 4.32
CA SER A 55 5.25 12.71 4.82
C SER A 55 4.99 12.20 6.24
N ALA A 56 4.37 13.00 7.09
CA ALA A 56 4.06 12.67 8.49
C ALA A 56 3.26 11.36 8.68
N PRO A 57 2.14 11.09 7.97
CA PRO A 57 1.40 9.83 8.12
C PRO A 57 2.21 8.61 7.67
N PHE A 58 3.08 8.75 6.66
CA PHE A 58 3.94 7.64 6.21
C PHE A 58 5.05 7.34 7.23
N GLN A 59 5.64 8.36 7.85
CA GLN A 59 6.58 8.17 8.96
C GLN A 59 5.94 7.45 10.14
N ALA A 60 4.67 7.76 10.48
CA ALA A 60 3.92 7.04 11.51
C ALA A 60 3.67 5.55 11.17
N LYS A 61 3.79 5.15 9.90
CA LYS A 61 3.70 3.76 9.42
C LYS A 61 5.08 3.10 9.21
N GLY A 62 6.16 3.80 9.53
CA GLY A 62 7.53 3.29 9.44
C GLY A 62 8.24 3.53 8.11
N PHE A 63 7.73 4.43 7.27
CA PHE A 63 8.42 4.85 6.04
C PHE A 63 9.17 6.15 6.26
N ASP A 64 10.47 6.15 5.99
CA ASP A 64 11.24 7.39 5.88
C ASP A 64 10.99 8.07 4.53
N GLU A 65 11.59 9.25 4.31
CA GLU A 65 11.39 10.02 3.08
C GLU A 65 11.88 9.28 1.84
N VAL A 66 12.96 8.49 1.96
CA VAL A 66 13.50 7.67 0.88
C VAL A 66 12.55 6.52 0.55
N GLY A 67 12.01 5.85 1.57
CA GLY A 67 11.01 4.81 1.42
C GLY A 67 9.72 5.33 0.81
N LEU A 68 9.28 6.54 1.20
CA LEU A 68 8.13 7.21 0.58
C LEU A 68 8.40 7.51 -0.90
N ALA A 69 9.57 8.05 -1.24
CA ALA A 69 9.94 8.29 -2.64
C ALA A 69 9.96 6.99 -3.46
N ALA A 70 10.41 5.88 -2.87
CA ALA A 70 10.43 4.57 -3.51
C ALA A 70 9.02 4.01 -3.77
N LEU A 71 8.01 4.36 -2.96
CA LEU A 71 6.61 3.93 -3.15
C LEU A 71 5.90 4.65 -4.31
N LEU A 72 6.41 5.79 -4.75
CA LEU A 72 5.79 6.60 -5.81
C LEU A 72 6.17 6.18 -7.23
N GLY A 73 7.16 5.28 -7.38
CA GLY A 73 7.67 4.80 -8.68
C GLY A 73 7.22 3.37 -8.99
#